data_AF-A0A061QNZ7-F1
#
_entry.id   AF-A0A061QNZ7-F1
#
_cell.length_a   1.000
_cell.length_b   1.000
_cell.length_c   1.000
_cell.angle_alpha   90.00
_cell.angle_beta   90.00
_cell.angle_gamma   90.00
#
_symmetry.space_group_name_H-M   'P 1'
#
loop_
_entity.id
_entity.type
_entity.pdbx_description
1 polymer ?
#
loop_
_entity_poly.entity_id
_entity_poly.type
_entity_poly.pdbx_seq_one_letter_code
_entity_poly.pdbx_strand_id
1 'polypeptide(L)'
;MSTRAGEMNVPLQPTLCSRTSYGTRRVGGLLRVTRRIKMRSSSSQQPESELVVSQQLGSTAPSLSPKLSMVSLGCPKNTVDGEVMLGDLYRQGFDITDEHEEADAIVVNTCAFVEDAKMESIEAIVEAAQLKQTGKAKKIVVTGCLAQRYSEELADQLPEADLVVGFEQYTGLPAAIRSSLGLNAGVDATEYAQRSR
;
A
#
# COMPACT_ATOMS: atom_id res chain seq x y z
N MET A 1 5.05 -26.98 55.56
CA MET A 1 5.30 -25.60 55.10
C MET A 1 4.44 -25.40 53.86
N SER A 2 3.15 -25.10 54.01
CA SER A 2 2.54 -23.79 54.29
C SER A 2 2.58 -22.83 53.10
N THR A 3 1.37 -22.57 52.57
CA THR A 3 0.84 -21.28 52.04
C THR A 3 1.42 -20.75 50.72
N ARG A 4 0.70 -20.10 49.79
CA ARG A 4 -0.66 -19.50 49.65
C ARG A 4 -0.84 -19.24 48.13
N ALA A 5 -1.96 -19.58 47.49
CA ALA A 5 -3.14 -18.73 47.28
C ALA A 5 -2.83 -17.29 46.80
N GLY A 6 -3.32 -16.96 45.59
CA GLY A 6 -3.26 -15.64 44.99
C GLY A 6 -4.22 -15.53 43.80
N GLU A 7 -5.49 -15.89 44.02
CA GLU A 7 -6.61 -15.45 43.18
C GLU A 7 -6.73 -13.92 43.27
N MET A 8 -6.86 -13.24 42.14
CA MET A 8 -7.52 -11.93 42.08
C MET A 8 -8.52 -11.92 40.93
N ASN A 9 -9.75 -12.18 41.34
CA ASN A 9 -10.98 -11.91 40.65
C ASN A 9 -11.37 -10.44 40.89
N VAL A 10 -11.59 -9.65 39.84
CA VAL A 10 -12.48 -8.46 39.92
C VAL A 10 -13.32 -8.39 38.63
N PRO A 11 -14.66 -8.42 38.72
CA PRO A 11 -15.58 -8.31 37.59
C PRO A 11 -16.14 -6.88 37.40
N LEU A 12 -17.02 -6.73 36.39
CA LEU A 12 -18.04 -5.67 36.15
C LEU A 12 -17.62 -4.51 35.23
N GLN A 13 -18.42 -3.98 34.29
CA GLN A 13 -19.53 -4.41 33.41
C GLN A 13 -19.53 -3.41 32.19
N PRO A 14 -20.51 -3.41 31.24
CA PRO A 14 -20.41 -2.69 29.98
C PRO A 14 -20.94 -1.25 30.07
N THR A 15 -20.50 -0.39 29.16
CA THR A 15 -21.19 0.88 28.87
C THR A 15 -21.49 0.97 27.38
N LEU A 16 -22.72 0.60 27.03
CA LEU A 16 -23.42 1.16 25.88
C LEU A 16 -23.57 2.67 26.09
N CYS A 17 -23.24 3.47 25.07
CA CYS A 17 -23.77 4.83 24.95
C CYS A 17 -24.22 5.10 23.50
N SER A 18 -25.53 4.92 23.31
CA SER A 18 -26.48 5.66 22.47
C SER A 18 -26.05 6.30 21.14
N ARG A 19 -26.64 5.74 20.06
CA ARG A 19 -27.36 6.37 18.94
C ARG A 19 -27.29 7.90 18.77
N THR A 20 -26.99 8.34 17.54
CA THR A 20 -27.73 9.28 16.65
C THR A 20 -26.77 9.66 15.50
N SER A 21 -27.14 9.99 14.27
CA SER A 21 -28.39 10.04 13.50
C SER A 21 -27.93 10.25 12.05
N TYR A 22 -28.53 9.54 11.11
CA TYR A 22 -28.38 9.79 9.67
C TYR A 22 -28.80 11.24 9.35
N GLY A 23 -27.99 11.93 8.54
CA GLY A 23 -28.31 13.22 7.97
C GLY A 23 -28.10 13.20 6.47
N THR A 24 -29.11 12.78 5.71
CA THR A 24 -29.18 12.96 4.26
C THR A 24 -29.72 14.35 3.96
N ARG A 25 -28.96 15.15 3.20
CA ARG A 25 -29.48 16.38 2.59
C ARG A 25 -29.21 16.38 1.09
N ARG A 26 -30.23 15.95 0.34
CA ARG A 26 -30.42 16.31 -1.07
C ARG A 26 -30.75 17.79 -1.15
N VAL A 27 -30.10 18.51 -2.05
CA VAL A 27 -30.74 19.64 -2.73
C VAL A 27 -30.38 19.55 -4.21
N GLY A 28 -31.33 19.06 -5.01
CA GLY A 28 -31.31 19.21 -6.46
C GLY A 28 -31.75 20.62 -6.85
N GLY A 29 -31.31 21.08 -8.01
CA GLY A 29 -31.65 22.41 -8.50
C GLY A 29 -31.10 22.68 -9.90
N LEU A 30 -31.59 21.89 -10.85
CA LEU A 30 -31.34 22.05 -12.28
C LEU A 30 -31.80 23.45 -12.74
N LEU A 31 -30.86 24.33 -13.11
CA LEU A 31 -31.20 25.60 -13.77
C LEU A 31 -30.75 25.55 -15.23
N ARG A 32 -31.69 25.19 -16.09
CA ARG A 32 -31.64 25.44 -17.54
C ARG A 32 -31.60 26.95 -17.75
N VAL A 33 -30.55 27.45 -18.41
CA VAL A 33 -30.57 28.78 -19.03
C VAL A 33 -30.39 28.59 -20.53
N THR A 34 -31.44 28.90 -21.28
CA THR A 34 -31.51 28.83 -22.73
C THR A 34 -30.99 30.11 -23.38
N ARG A 35 -30.18 29.90 -24.43
CA ARG A 35 -29.61 30.79 -25.47
C ARG A 35 -30.11 32.25 -25.57
N ARG A 36 -29.17 33.13 -25.92
CA ARG A 36 -29.43 34.14 -26.97
C ARG A 36 -28.20 34.37 -27.87
N ILE A 37 -28.31 33.88 -29.10
CA ILE A 37 -27.36 34.09 -30.19
C ILE A 37 -27.62 35.47 -30.79
N LYS A 38 -26.58 36.30 -30.93
CA LYS A 38 -26.60 37.53 -31.74
C LYS A 38 -25.79 37.28 -33.01
N MET A 39 -26.47 37.04 -34.13
CA MET A 39 -25.85 36.97 -35.45
C MET A 39 -25.60 38.38 -36.00
N ARG A 40 -24.41 38.62 -36.54
CA ARG A 40 -24.19 39.59 -37.62
C ARG A 40 -23.18 39.03 -38.64
N SER A 41 -23.75 38.62 -39.77
CA SER A 41 -23.26 38.57 -41.16
C SER A 41 -21.87 39.16 -41.43
N SER A 42 -20.87 38.34 -41.81
CA SER A 42 -20.52 37.88 -43.18
C SER A 42 -19.39 38.73 -43.78
N SER A 43 -18.12 38.36 -43.68
CA SER A 43 -17.39 37.41 -44.54
C SER A 43 -15.93 37.52 -44.05
N SER A 44 -15.17 36.48 -43.76
CA SER A 44 -14.93 35.24 -44.48
C SER A 44 -14.28 34.22 -43.54
N GLN A 45 -14.83 33.00 -43.54
CA GLN A 45 -14.21 31.72 -43.13
C GLN A 45 -13.88 31.50 -41.63
N GLN A 46 -14.72 30.67 -40.99
CA GLN A 46 -14.55 29.97 -39.69
C GLN A 46 -13.74 28.65 -39.91
N PRO A 47 -13.61 27.71 -38.93
CA PRO A 47 -13.61 27.75 -37.45
C PRO A 47 -12.29 27.12 -36.91
N GLU A 48 -11.93 27.15 -35.62
CA GLU A 48 -12.32 26.14 -34.63
C GLU A 48 -12.48 26.76 -33.24
N SER A 49 -13.58 26.34 -32.64
CA SER A 49 -14.12 26.69 -31.35
C SER A 49 -13.30 26.10 -30.20
N GLU A 50 -13.17 26.91 -29.14
CA GLU A 50 -13.48 26.47 -27.78
C GLU A 50 -12.57 25.38 -27.18
N LEU A 51 -11.61 25.82 -26.37
CA LEU A 51 -11.43 25.23 -25.04
C LEU A 51 -10.68 26.23 -24.17
N VAL A 52 -11.48 26.97 -23.40
CA VAL A 52 -11.06 27.49 -22.11
C VAL A 52 -10.64 26.27 -21.29
N VAL A 53 -9.34 26.04 -21.18
CA VAL A 53 -8.81 25.01 -20.28
C VAL A 53 -8.89 25.56 -18.86
N SER A 54 -10.10 25.55 -18.32
CA SER A 54 -10.34 25.56 -16.89
C SER A 54 -9.75 24.26 -16.34
N GLN A 55 -8.49 24.28 -15.89
CA GLN A 55 -7.98 23.20 -15.05
C GLN A 55 -8.60 23.32 -13.66
N GLN A 56 -9.89 23.01 -13.58
CA GLN A 56 -10.42 22.32 -12.43
C GLN A 56 -10.13 20.84 -12.65
N LEU A 57 -9.02 20.37 -12.07
CA LEU A 57 -8.90 19.00 -11.62
C LEU A 57 -8.45 19.06 -10.18
N GLY A 58 -9.44 19.21 -9.30
CA GLY A 58 -9.28 18.66 -7.97
C GLY A 58 -9.05 17.16 -8.14
N SER A 59 -7.87 16.69 -7.75
CA SER A 59 -7.69 15.27 -7.45
C SER A 59 -8.04 15.09 -5.97
N THR A 60 -9.31 14.81 -5.69
CA THR A 60 -9.70 14.16 -4.45
C THR A 60 -9.56 12.65 -4.63
N ALA A 61 -8.33 12.18 -4.86
CA ALA A 61 -7.98 10.80 -4.56
C ALA A 61 -7.34 10.82 -3.17
N PRO A 62 -7.68 9.89 -2.25
CA PRO A 62 -7.07 9.90 -0.94
C PRO A 62 -5.57 9.71 -1.14
N SER A 63 -4.79 10.68 -0.67
CA SER A 63 -3.35 10.57 -0.50
C SER A 63 -3.08 9.57 0.62
N LEU A 64 -3.40 8.30 0.37
CA LEU A 64 -3.09 7.19 1.25
C LEU A 64 -1.71 6.69 0.84
N SER A 65 -0.76 6.90 1.74
CA SER A 65 0.50 6.16 1.80
C SER A 65 0.18 4.66 1.66
N PRO A 66 0.73 3.97 0.63
CA PRO A 66 0.46 2.55 0.47
C PRO A 66 0.97 1.78 1.69
N LYS A 67 0.14 0.86 2.19
CA LYS A 67 0.50 0.04 3.35
C LYS A 67 1.34 -1.15 2.93
N LEU A 68 2.45 -1.37 3.62
CA LEU A 68 3.33 -2.51 3.45
C LEU A 68 3.34 -3.33 4.73
N SER A 69 3.27 -4.66 4.60
CA SER A 69 3.64 -5.59 5.68
C SER A 69 4.86 -6.38 5.24
N MET A 70 5.58 -6.95 6.21
CA MET A 70 6.75 -7.77 5.90
C MET A 70 6.77 -9.04 6.75
N VAL A 71 7.12 -10.16 6.11
CA VAL A 71 7.51 -11.39 6.76
C VAL A 71 9.01 -11.56 6.54
N SER A 72 9.78 -11.67 7.63
CA SER A 72 11.24 -11.87 7.56
C SER A 72 11.61 -13.23 8.11
N LEU A 73 12.35 -14.02 7.32
CA LEU A 73 12.66 -15.42 7.61
C LEU A 73 14.17 -15.65 7.70
N GLY A 74 14.57 -16.70 8.42
CA GLY A 74 15.96 -17.13 8.50
C GLY A 74 16.80 -16.44 9.58
N CYS A 75 17.93 -15.84 9.19
CA CYS A 75 18.97 -15.45 10.15
C CYS A 75 18.78 -14.02 10.72
N PRO A 76 19.39 -13.69 11.87
CA PRO A 76 19.29 -12.36 12.49
C PRO A 76 19.72 -11.21 11.58
N LYS A 77 20.71 -11.47 10.70
CA LYS A 77 21.14 -10.48 9.70
C LYS A 77 20.01 -10.14 8.72
N ASN A 78 19.23 -11.13 8.29
CA ASN A 78 18.15 -10.91 7.35
C ASN A 78 17.05 -10.02 7.96
N THR A 79 16.74 -10.23 9.24
CA THR A 79 15.81 -9.38 9.98
C THR A 79 16.30 -7.95 10.10
N VAL A 80 17.55 -7.74 10.52
CA VAL A 80 18.15 -6.40 10.63
C VAL A 80 18.20 -5.69 9.27
N ASP A 81 18.60 -6.40 8.20
CA ASP A 81 18.59 -5.84 6.84
C ASP A 81 17.16 -5.47 6.40
N GLY A 82 16.17 -6.28 6.78
CA GLY A 82 14.75 -6.02 6.54
C GLY A 82 14.22 -4.78 7.27
N GLU A 83 14.58 -4.57 8.53
CA GLU A 83 14.20 -3.39 9.30
C GLU A 83 14.78 -2.10 8.70
N VAL A 84 16.04 -2.14 8.24
CA VAL A 84 16.66 -1.02 7.52
C VAL A 84 15.90 -0.73 6.22
N MET A 85 15.57 -1.76 5.45
CA MET A 85 14.77 -1.65 4.23
C MET A 85 13.38 -1.05 4.50
N LEU A 86 12.68 -1.49 5.55
CA LEU A 86 11.39 -0.92 5.94
C LEU A 86 11.53 0.54 6.36
N GLY A 87 12.58 0.90 7.07
CA GLY A 87 12.88 2.30 7.40
C GLY A 87 13.07 3.17 6.14
N ASP A 88 13.72 2.64 5.11
CA ASP A 88 13.91 3.33 3.83
C ASP A 88 12.61 3.49 3.04
N LEU A 89 11.76 2.47 3.04
CA LEU A 89 10.43 2.52 2.44
C LEU A 89 9.53 3.51 3.18
N TYR A 90 9.55 3.49 4.50
CA TYR A 90 8.80 4.41 5.34
C TYR A 90 9.21 5.87 5.09
N ARG A 91 10.51 6.16 5.02
CA ARG A 91 11.03 7.50 4.65
C ARG A 91 10.59 7.96 3.26
N GLN A 92 10.22 7.03 2.40
CA GLN A 92 9.71 7.33 1.07
C GLN A 92 8.19 7.48 1.03
N GLY A 93 7.47 7.39 2.16
CA GLY A 93 6.02 7.63 2.22
C GLY A 93 5.17 6.36 2.03
N PHE A 94 5.73 5.20 2.32
CA PHE A 94 4.94 3.99 2.58
C PHE A 94 4.57 3.92 4.07
N ASP A 95 3.39 3.40 4.38
CA ASP A 95 3.04 3.06 5.76
C ASP A 95 3.38 1.61 6.05
N ILE A 96 3.86 1.31 7.24
CA ILE A 96 4.18 -0.06 7.66
C ILE A 96 3.08 -0.58 8.58
N THR A 97 2.59 -1.79 8.33
CA THR A 97 1.56 -2.47 9.12
C THR A 97 2.01 -3.89 9.47
N ASP A 98 1.70 -4.32 10.69
CA ASP A 98 1.91 -5.70 11.12
C ASP A 98 0.80 -6.65 10.63
N GLU A 99 -0.34 -6.08 10.24
CA GLU A 99 -1.48 -6.84 9.71
C GLU A 99 -1.33 -7.04 8.19
N HIS A 100 -1.09 -8.29 7.78
CA HIS A 100 -0.93 -8.66 6.38
C HIS A 100 -2.21 -8.46 5.57
N GLU A 101 -3.37 -8.59 6.22
CA GLU A 101 -4.68 -8.43 5.59
C GLU A 101 -5.01 -6.99 5.20
N GLU A 102 -4.33 -6.01 5.79
CA GLU A 102 -4.51 -4.58 5.50
C GLU A 102 -3.46 -4.04 4.51
N ALA A 103 -2.48 -4.86 4.11
CA ALA A 103 -1.36 -4.42 3.31
C ALA A 103 -1.71 -4.32 1.82
N ASP A 104 -1.32 -3.21 1.18
CA ASP A 104 -1.36 -3.09 -0.27
C ASP A 104 -0.31 -4.00 -0.92
N ALA A 105 0.86 -4.15 -0.30
CA ALA A 105 1.85 -5.15 -0.69
C ALA A 105 2.46 -5.87 0.53
N ILE A 106 2.64 -7.18 0.38
CA ILE A 106 3.32 -8.03 1.36
C ILE A 106 4.75 -8.27 0.87
N VAL A 107 5.74 -7.89 1.68
CA VAL A 107 7.16 -8.13 1.42
C VAL A 107 7.57 -9.43 2.11
N VAL A 108 8.02 -10.42 1.35
CA VAL A 108 8.60 -11.65 1.90
C VAL A 108 10.12 -11.54 1.81
N ASN A 109 10.77 -11.26 2.93
CA ASN A 109 12.22 -11.13 3.02
C ASN A 109 12.87 -12.48 3.34
N THR A 110 13.39 -13.11 2.29
CA THR A 110 13.86 -14.51 2.28
C THR A 110 15.34 -14.65 2.59
N CYS A 111 15.72 -15.77 3.19
CA CYS A 111 17.11 -16.10 3.50
C CYS A 111 17.58 -17.31 2.67
N ALA A 112 18.81 -17.26 2.15
CA ALA A 112 19.43 -18.38 1.42
C ALA A 112 20.46 -19.16 2.24
N PHE A 113 20.69 -18.76 3.50
CA PHE A 113 21.76 -19.30 4.36
C PHE A 113 21.27 -20.36 5.35
N VAL A 114 19.99 -20.32 5.72
CA VAL A 114 19.37 -21.28 6.63
C VAL A 114 18.48 -22.18 5.77
N GLU A 115 18.70 -23.49 5.81
CA GLU A 115 18.01 -24.43 4.92
C GLU A 115 16.51 -24.47 5.18
N ASP A 116 16.11 -24.61 6.45
CA ASP A 116 14.71 -24.61 6.86
C ASP A 116 13.99 -23.32 6.41
N ALA A 117 14.68 -22.18 6.50
CA ALA A 117 14.15 -20.89 6.08
C ALA A 117 13.88 -20.78 4.57
N LYS A 118 14.50 -21.62 3.73
CA LYS A 118 14.20 -21.65 2.29
C LYS A 118 12.83 -22.25 2.04
N MET A 119 12.51 -23.36 2.72
CA MET A 119 11.19 -23.98 2.63
C MET A 119 10.12 -23.07 3.23
N GLU A 120 10.37 -22.51 4.42
CA GLU A 120 9.48 -21.53 5.05
C GLU A 120 9.26 -20.29 4.16
N SER A 121 10.28 -19.86 3.40
CA SER A 121 10.15 -18.74 2.46
C SER A 121 9.17 -19.05 1.34
N ILE A 122 9.19 -20.27 0.80
CA ILE A 122 8.26 -20.70 -0.24
C ILE A 122 6.85 -20.79 0.34
N GLU A 123 6.70 -21.38 1.53
CA GLU A 123 5.41 -21.48 2.24
C GLU A 123 4.80 -20.09 2.49
N ALA A 124 5.60 -19.15 3.01
CA ALA A 124 5.14 -17.78 3.26
C ALA A 124 4.70 -17.05 1.98
N ILE A 125 5.35 -17.30 0.83
CA ILE A 125 4.92 -16.74 -0.46
C ILE A 125 3.56 -17.31 -0.87
N VAL A 126 3.36 -18.62 -0.70
CA VAL A 126 2.09 -19.28 -1.02
C VAL A 126 0.97 -18.82 -0.07
N GLU A 127 1.24 -18.63 1.21
CA GLU A 127 0.29 -18.06 2.18
C GLU A 127 -0.09 -16.61 1.80
N ALA A 128 0.89 -15.77 1.46
CA ALA A 128 0.64 -14.43 0.96
C ALA A 128 -0.21 -14.44 -0.33
N ALA A 129 -0.03 -15.44 -1.20
CA ALA A 129 -0.85 -15.62 -2.40
C ALA A 129 -2.31 -15.92 -2.09
N GLN A 130 -2.59 -16.65 -1.00
CA GLN A 130 -3.97 -16.88 -0.56
C GLN A 130 -4.64 -15.56 -0.10
N LEU A 131 -3.90 -14.70 0.60
CA LEU A 131 -4.39 -13.36 0.98
C LEU A 131 -4.68 -12.49 -0.25
N LYS A 132 -3.88 -12.65 -1.31
CA LYS A 132 -4.13 -11.99 -2.60
C LYS A 132 -5.40 -12.50 -3.29
N GLN A 133 -5.67 -13.80 -3.26
CA GLN A 133 -6.90 -14.39 -3.83
C GLN A 133 -8.17 -13.93 -3.11
N THR A 134 -8.09 -13.69 -1.79
CA THR A 134 -9.23 -13.15 -1.02
C THR A 134 -9.42 -11.64 -1.18
N GLY A 135 -8.53 -10.98 -1.93
CA GLY A 135 -8.56 -9.54 -2.18
C GLY A 135 -8.08 -8.68 -1.01
N LYS A 136 -7.50 -9.30 0.03
CA LYS A 136 -6.97 -8.62 1.22
C LYS A 136 -5.60 -7.97 0.96
N ALA A 137 -4.76 -8.61 0.15
CA ALA A 137 -3.49 -8.06 -0.33
C ALA A 137 -3.51 -7.86 -1.85
N LYS A 138 -2.82 -6.84 -2.37
CA LYS A 138 -2.80 -6.57 -3.84
C LYS A 138 -1.55 -7.09 -4.52
N LYS A 139 -0.40 -7.02 -3.84
CA LYS A 139 0.90 -7.37 -4.40
C LYS A 139 1.77 -8.18 -3.45
N ILE A 140 2.60 -9.06 -4.02
CA ILE A 140 3.58 -9.87 -3.30
C ILE A 140 4.95 -9.52 -3.84
N VAL A 141 5.86 -9.17 -2.93
CA VAL A 141 7.20 -8.72 -3.22
C VAL A 141 8.17 -9.67 -2.53
N VAL A 142 8.84 -10.51 -3.30
CA VAL A 142 9.84 -11.44 -2.78
C VAL A 142 11.19 -10.77 -2.83
N THR A 143 11.89 -10.75 -1.70
CA THR A 143 13.20 -10.10 -1.60
C THR A 143 14.16 -10.85 -0.69
N GLY A 144 15.38 -10.33 -0.51
CA GLY A 144 16.41 -10.90 0.35
C GLY A 144 17.42 -11.78 -0.40
N CYS A 145 18.11 -12.65 0.35
CA CYS A 145 19.23 -13.42 -0.17
C CYS A 145 18.81 -14.55 -1.13
N LEU A 146 17.63 -15.14 -0.94
CA LEU A 146 17.13 -16.17 -1.86
C LEU A 146 16.75 -15.53 -3.20
N ALA A 147 16.01 -14.41 -3.14
CA ALA A 147 15.67 -13.61 -4.31
C ALA A 147 16.89 -13.14 -5.11
N GLN A 148 18.01 -12.82 -4.44
CA GLN A 148 19.25 -12.45 -5.13
C GLN A 148 19.88 -13.63 -5.89
N ARG A 149 19.88 -14.84 -5.30
CA ARG A 149 20.61 -15.99 -5.85
C ARG A 149 19.79 -16.80 -6.85
N TYR A 150 18.48 -16.87 -6.65
CA TYR A 150 17.56 -17.73 -7.39
C TYR A 150 16.41 -16.90 -7.99
N SER A 151 16.69 -15.68 -8.45
CA SER A 151 15.67 -14.76 -8.98
C SER A 151 14.86 -15.38 -10.12
N GLU A 152 15.54 -15.95 -11.11
CA GLU A 152 14.90 -16.56 -12.29
C GLU A 152 14.07 -17.78 -11.90
N GLU A 153 14.64 -18.67 -11.08
CA GLU A 153 13.94 -19.88 -10.61
C GLU A 153 12.71 -19.54 -9.76
N LEU A 154 12.81 -18.54 -8.87
CA LEU A 154 11.68 -18.08 -8.07
C LEU A 154 10.58 -17.47 -8.95
N ALA A 155 10.95 -16.69 -9.97
CA ALA A 155 9.98 -16.10 -10.90
C ALA A 155 9.27 -17.18 -11.75
N ASP A 156 9.99 -18.23 -12.15
CA ASP A 156 9.44 -19.33 -12.94
C ASP A 156 8.55 -20.27 -12.11
N GLN A 157 8.97 -20.59 -10.87
CA GLN A 157 8.28 -21.56 -10.00
C GLN A 157 7.16 -20.95 -9.17
N LEU A 158 7.22 -19.64 -8.87
CA LEU A 158 6.25 -18.92 -8.02
C LEU A 158 5.65 -17.72 -8.78
N PRO A 159 4.78 -17.96 -9.78
CA PRO A 159 4.15 -16.91 -10.57
C PRO A 159 3.22 -15.99 -9.75
N GLU A 160 2.92 -16.34 -8.50
CA GLU A 160 2.14 -15.52 -7.57
C GLU A 160 2.92 -14.29 -7.09
N ALA A 161 4.25 -14.35 -7.09
CA ALA A 161 5.13 -13.24 -6.77
C ALA A 161 5.07 -12.18 -7.88
N ASP A 162 4.56 -10.98 -7.56
CA ASP A 162 4.49 -9.89 -8.54
C ASP A 162 5.85 -9.26 -8.81
N LEU A 163 6.74 -9.30 -7.82
CA LEU A 163 8.10 -8.78 -7.90
C LEU A 163 9.07 -9.73 -7.19
N VAL A 164 10.20 -10.01 -7.83
CA VAL A 164 11.35 -10.68 -7.22
C VAL A 164 12.54 -9.74 -7.30
N VAL A 165 13.01 -9.25 -6.16
CA VAL A 165 14.03 -8.20 -6.08
C VAL A 165 15.14 -8.66 -5.14
N GLY A 166 16.36 -8.78 -5.65
CA GLY A 166 17.52 -9.12 -4.83
C GLY A 166 17.90 -7.99 -3.86
N PHE A 167 18.61 -8.32 -2.77
CA PHE A 167 18.97 -7.34 -1.74
C PHE A 167 19.88 -6.20 -2.25
N GLU A 168 20.64 -6.42 -3.33
CA GLU A 168 21.48 -5.37 -3.93
C GLU A 168 20.66 -4.24 -4.59
N GLN A 169 19.36 -4.48 -4.80
CA GLN A 169 18.45 -3.60 -5.55
C GLN A 169 17.47 -2.85 -4.64
N TYR A 170 17.68 -2.85 -3.31
CA TYR A 170 16.82 -2.13 -2.36
C TYR A 170 16.63 -0.64 -2.70
N THR A 171 17.64 0.01 -3.30
CA THR A 171 17.52 1.41 -3.75
C THR A 171 16.39 1.60 -4.78
N GLY A 172 16.15 0.63 -5.65
CA GLY A 172 15.09 0.67 -6.67
C GLY A 172 13.75 0.07 -6.22
N LEU A 173 13.74 -0.65 -5.09
CA LEU A 173 12.56 -1.32 -4.56
C LEU A 173 11.33 -0.39 -4.37
N PRO A 174 11.46 0.84 -3.81
CA PRO A 174 10.33 1.76 -3.66
C PRO A 174 9.65 2.10 -4.99
N ALA A 175 10.45 2.34 -6.04
CA ALA A 175 9.92 2.65 -7.36
C ALA A 175 9.26 1.42 -8.00
N ALA A 176 9.86 0.24 -7.84
CA ALA A 176 9.29 -1.02 -8.31
C ALA A 176 7.93 -1.32 -7.66
N ILE A 177 7.83 -1.17 -6.33
CA ILE A 177 6.59 -1.39 -5.59
C ILE A 177 5.50 -0.42 -6.06
N ARG A 178 5.80 0.88 -6.17
CA ARG A 178 4.83 1.87 -6.70
C ARG A 178 4.34 1.52 -8.09
N SER A 179 5.26 1.17 -8.98
CA SER A 179 4.92 0.78 -10.34
C SER A 179 4.01 -0.46 -10.35
N SER A 180 4.28 -1.45 -9.49
CA SER A 180 3.45 -2.65 -9.39
C SER A 180 2.05 -2.36 -8.85
N LEU A 181 1.90 -1.34 -7.99
CA LEU A 181 0.64 -0.87 -7.44
C LEU A 181 -0.10 0.11 -8.39
N GLY A 182 0.48 0.44 -9.55
CA GLY A 182 -0.09 1.41 -10.48
C GLY A 182 -0.03 2.87 -9.97
N LEU A 183 0.89 3.16 -9.04
CA LEU A 183 1.11 4.48 -8.47
C LEU A 183 2.20 5.23 -9.24
N ASN A 184 2.02 6.54 -9.42
CA ASN A 184 3.05 7.38 -10.01
C ASN A 184 4.28 7.47 -9.08
N ALA A 185 5.46 7.63 -9.68
CA ALA A 185 6.70 7.88 -8.95
C ALA A 185 6.64 9.27 -8.28
N GLY A 186 6.08 9.33 -7.07
CA GLY A 186 6.02 10.58 -6.33
C GLY A 186 5.12 10.51 -5.12
N VAL A 187 5.74 10.31 -3.95
CA VAL A 187 5.26 10.97 -2.74
C VAL A 187 6.43 11.82 -2.28
N ASP A 188 6.21 13.13 -2.21
CA ASP A 188 7.21 14.11 -1.84
C ASP A 188 7.64 13.81 -0.40
N ALA A 189 8.86 13.29 -0.22
CA ALA A 189 9.42 12.91 1.10
C ALA A 189 9.49 14.09 2.09
N THR A 190 9.19 15.31 1.62
CA THR A 190 9.12 16.54 2.40
C THR A 190 7.97 16.60 3.40
N GLU A 191 6.85 15.88 3.20
CA GLU A 191 5.72 15.94 4.16
C GLU A 191 6.02 15.16 5.46
N TYR A 192 6.80 14.08 5.41
CA TYR A 192 7.20 13.32 6.60
C TYR A 192 8.24 14.06 7.46
N ALA A 193 9.19 14.75 6.82
CA ALA A 193 10.20 15.55 7.52
C ALA A 193 9.61 16.69 8.37
N GLN A 194 8.35 17.08 8.10
CA GLN A 194 7.61 18.08 8.86
C GLN A 194 6.80 17.49 10.03
N ARG A 195 6.46 16.19 10.00
CA ARG A 195 5.71 15.49 11.07
C ARG A 195 6.58 14.88 12.16
N SER A 196 7.89 14.76 11.93
CA SER A 196 8.88 14.12 12.81
C SER A 196 9.78 15.11 13.58
N ARG A 197 9.35 16.37 13.72
CA ARG A 197 10.00 17.41 14.54
C ARG A 197 9.15 17.82 15.73
#